data_AF-A0A922SQ94-F1
#
_entry.id   AF-A0A922SQ94-F1
#
_cell.length_a   1.000
_cell.length_b   1.000
_cell.length_c   1.000
_cell.angle_alpha   90.00
_cell.angle_beta   90.00
_cell.angle_gamma   90.00
#
_symmetry.space_group_name_H-M   'P 1'
#
loop_
_entity.id
_entity.type
_entity.pdbx_description
1 polymer ?
#
loop_
_entity_poly.entity_id
_entity_poly.type
_entity_poly.pdbx_seq_one_letter_code
_entity_poly.pdbx_strand_id
1 'polypeptide(L)'
;MNKFYFLSNNNDINDVVFLIFQCSFIPKFAISIQTRYEDNNGTTENCLGMTPEELEQREVDFLDIAYDEIKPHHYKEAEDPKFFKSQKTGRGPLVEGWRETHQPIMCCYKAVSVKFEVWGLQTKVEEYVQGAIREILLLGHRQAFAWMDDWFNMTIEDVREYEREMQAKTNIKLKSTIESVEGSNEDKNSDSSKPQTPKSPKTPKSTTSTPTAEGRSWFNWS
;
A
#
# COMPACT_ATOMS: atom_id res chain seq x y z
N MET A 1 -11.09 -4.31 -10.37
CA MET A 1 -9.94 -5.02 -10.98
C MET A 1 -8.92 -3.97 -11.34
N ASN A 2 -7.97 -3.73 -10.43
CA ASN A 2 -6.95 -2.69 -10.51
C ASN A 2 -5.74 -3.18 -11.34
N LYS A 3 -5.31 -2.37 -12.33
CA LYS A 3 -4.23 -2.68 -13.30
C LYS A 3 -2.91 -1.99 -12.92
N PHE A 4 -1.78 -2.63 -13.20
CA PHE A 4 -0.46 -2.09 -12.85
C PHE A 4 0.69 -2.39 -13.80
N TYR A 5 1.66 -1.51 -13.92
CA TYR A 5 2.78 -1.69 -14.85
C TYR A 5 4.09 -1.93 -14.09
N PHE A 6 4.65 -3.12 -14.25
CA PHE A 6 6.07 -3.38 -14.02
C PHE A 6 6.77 -3.45 -15.38
N LEU A 7 8.10 -3.59 -15.40
CA LEU A 7 8.82 -3.82 -16.64
C LEU A 7 9.79 -4.95 -16.34
N SER A 8 9.42 -6.17 -16.75
CA SER A 8 10.21 -7.36 -16.49
C SER A 8 11.15 -7.68 -17.66
N ASN A 9 12.39 -8.05 -17.33
CA ASN A 9 13.24 -8.88 -18.16
C ASN A 9 13.27 -10.27 -17.51
N ASN A 10 12.41 -11.20 -17.97
CA ASN A 10 12.56 -12.67 -18.06
C ASN A 10 11.24 -13.44 -17.96
N ASN A 11 11.21 -14.56 -18.69
CA ASN A 11 10.07 -15.32 -19.21
C ASN A 11 9.24 -16.19 -18.22
N ASP A 12 9.28 -15.99 -16.90
CA ASP A 12 8.63 -16.90 -15.93
C ASP A 12 7.53 -16.24 -15.06
N ILE A 13 6.67 -15.38 -15.62
CA ILE A 13 5.61 -14.67 -14.85
C ILE A 13 4.19 -15.25 -15.07
N ASN A 14 4.04 -16.57 -15.20
CA ASN A 14 2.72 -17.18 -15.38
C ASN A 14 1.99 -17.55 -14.07
N ASP A 15 2.66 -17.46 -12.93
CA ASP A 15 2.12 -17.85 -11.63
C ASP A 15 1.21 -16.77 -11.01
N VAL A 16 0.08 -17.21 -10.46
CA VAL A 16 -0.83 -16.35 -9.68
C VAL A 16 -0.32 -16.29 -8.24
N VAL A 17 -0.06 -15.08 -7.74
CA VAL A 17 0.36 -14.85 -6.35
C VAL A 17 -0.86 -14.58 -5.47
N PHE A 18 -0.96 -15.29 -4.35
CA PHE A 18 -2.05 -15.16 -3.37
C PHE A 18 -1.54 -14.55 -2.07
N LEU A 19 -2.15 -13.46 -1.61
CA LEU A 19 -1.90 -12.85 -0.31
C LEU A 19 -3.19 -12.85 0.51
N ILE A 20 -3.12 -13.33 1.75
CA ILE A 20 -4.26 -13.39 2.68
C ILE A 20 -3.87 -12.67 3.97
N PHE A 21 -4.66 -11.66 4.34
CA PHE A 21 -4.55 -10.96 5.61
C PHE A 21 -5.74 -11.32 6.49
N GLN A 22 -5.48 -11.75 7.72
CA GLN A 22 -6.49 -12.05 8.72
C GLN A 22 -6.17 -11.32 10.02
N CYS A 23 -7.21 -10.82 10.70
CA CYS A 23 -7.07 -10.17 12.00
C CYS A 23 -7.58 -11.10 13.10
N SER A 24 -6.72 -11.50 14.04
CA SER A 24 -7.10 -12.34 15.18
C SER A 24 -8.07 -11.66 16.15
N PHE A 25 -8.07 -10.34 16.21
CA PHE A 25 -8.94 -9.54 17.09
C PHE A 25 -10.31 -9.24 16.48
N ILE A 26 -10.44 -9.33 15.16
CA ILE A 26 -11.68 -9.09 14.43
C ILE A 26 -12.05 -10.40 13.74
N PRO A 27 -12.74 -11.32 14.44
CA PRO A 27 -13.13 -12.59 13.86
C PRO A 27 -13.96 -12.35 12.60
N LYS A 28 -13.66 -13.10 11.53
CA LYS A 28 -14.31 -13.02 10.22
C LYS A 28 -13.99 -11.77 9.39
N PHE A 29 -12.92 -11.05 9.72
CA PHE A 29 -12.29 -10.11 8.79
C PHE A 29 -11.17 -10.78 8.00
N ALA A 30 -11.25 -10.72 6.67
CA ALA A 30 -10.20 -11.19 5.79
C ALA A 30 -10.07 -10.31 4.55
N ILE A 31 -8.83 -10.10 4.10
CA ILE A 31 -8.52 -9.53 2.79
C ILE A 31 -7.76 -10.59 2.01
N SER A 32 -8.22 -10.90 0.80
CA SER A 32 -7.53 -11.76 -0.15
C SER A 32 -7.16 -10.95 -1.39
N ILE A 33 -5.90 -11.03 -1.81
CA ILE A 33 -5.42 -10.39 -3.03
C ILE A 33 -4.78 -11.46 -3.91
N GLN A 34 -5.36 -11.69 -5.08
CA GLN A 34 -4.75 -12.50 -6.14
C GLN A 34 -4.13 -11.58 -7.17
N THR A 35 -2.89 -11.88 -7.58
CA THR A 35 -2.16 -11.08 -8.56
C THR A 35 -1.63 -11.95 -9.70
N ARG A 36 -1.83 -11.50 -10.93
CA ARG A 36 -1.16 -12.01 -12.14
C ARG A 36 -0.56 -10.84 -12.90
N TYR A 37 0.59 -11.05 -13.53
CA TYR A 37 1.21 -10.05 -14.39
C TYR A 37 1.26 -10.58 -15.83
N GLU A 38 1.03 -9.71 -16.81
CA GLU A 38 1.11 -10.06 -18.24
C GLU A 38 1.65 -8.88 -19.04
N ASP A 39 2.38 -9.14 -20.13
CA ASP A 39 2.98 -8.09 -20.97
C ASP A 39 1.95 -7.47 -21.96
N ASN A 40 0.94 -6.81 -21.40
CA ASN A 40 -0.08 -6.06 -22.13
C ASN A 40 -0.50 -4.80 -21.36
N ASN A 41 -1.35 -3.97 -21.98
CA ASN A 41 -1.96 -2.76 -21.39
C ASN A 41 -3.28 -3.07 -20.64
N GLY A 42 -3.45 -4.31 -20.20
CA GLY A 42 -4.62 -4.73 -19.42
C GLY A 42 -5.79 -5.26 -20.24
N THR A 43 -5.54 -5.79 -21.41
CA THR A 43 -6.58 -6.26 -22.34
C THR A 43 -7.12 -7.66 -22.04
N THR A 44 -6.49 -8.41 -21.14
CA THR A 44 -6.89 -9.79 -20.86
C THR A 44 -8.06 -9.83 -19.88
N GLU A 45 -9.20 -10.26 -20.38
CA GLU A 45 -10.37 -10.52 -19.55
C GLU A 45 -10.21 -11.81 -18.74
N ASN A 46 -10.65 -11.77 -17.48
CA ASN A 46 -10.62 -12.90 -16.56
C ASN A 46 -9.28 -13.66 -16.47
N CYS A 47 -8.15 -12.96 -16.54
CA CYS A 47 -6.83 -13.59 -16.46
C CYS A 47 -6.57 -14.34 -15.15
N LEU A 48 -7.37 -14.12 -14.10
CA LEU A 48 -7.25 -14.80 -12.80
C LEU A 48 -8.14 -16.05 -12.69
N GLY A 49 -8.90 -16.40 -13.74
CA GLY A 49 -9.71 -17.62 -13.77
C GLY A 49 -10.87 -17.62 -12.78
N MET A 50 -11.50 -16.47 -12.56
CA MET A 50 -12.71 -16.33 -11.74
C MET A 50 -13.88 -17.10 -12.35
N THR A 51 -14.78 -17.58 -11.49
CA THR A 51 -16.03 -18.22 -11.92
C THR A 51 -17.00 -17.19 -12.49
N PRO A 52 -18.03 -17.62 -13.25
CA PRO A 52 -19.07 -16.70 -13.75
C PRO A 52 -19.75 -15.89 -12.64
N GLU A 53 -20.00 -16.50 -11.48
CA GLU A 53 -20.64 -15.86 -10.32
C GLU A 53 -19.73 -14.79 -9.70
N GLU A 54 -18.42 -15.06 -9.60
CA GLU A 54 -17.44 -14.08 -9.13
C GLU A 54 -17.32 -12.91 -10.11
N LEU A 55 -17.35 -13.18 -11.42
CA LEU A 55 -17.30 -12.15 -12.46
C LEU A 55 -18.53 -11.23 -12.43
N GLU A 56 -19.72 -11.77 -12.17
CA GLU A 56 -20.95 -10.98 -12.07
C GLU A 56 -20.93 -10.00 -10.89
N GLN A 57 -20.30 -10.40 -9.77
CA GLN A 57 -20.16 -9.55 -8.58
C GLN A 57 -18.97 -8.58 -8.66
N ARG A 58 -18.06 -8.79 -9.61
CA ARG A 58 -16.81 -8.04 -9.69
C ARG A 58 -17.00 -6.66 -10.30
N GLU A 59 -16.40 -5.67 -9.64
CA GLU A 59 -16.13 -4.36 -10.24
C GLU A 59 -14.73 -4.31 -10.87
N VAL A 60 -14.61 -3.69 -12.04
CA VAL A 60 -13.35 -3.45 -12.78
C VAL A 60 -12.95 -1.99 -12.65
N ASP A 61 -11.70 -1.70 -12.27
CA ASP A 61 -11.25 -0.33 -11.97
C ASP A 61 -9.86 -0.12 -12.55
N PHE A 62 -9.70 0.78 -13.51
CA PHE A 62 -8.45 0.89 -14.26
C PHE A 62 -7.54 1.98 -13.69
N LEU A 63 -6.76 1.67 -12.65
CA LEU A 63 -5.80 2.59 -12.04
C LEU A 63 -4.85 3.27 -13.03
N ASP A 64 -4.92 4.59 -13.13
CA ASP A 64 -3.97 5.40 -13.90
C ASP A 64 -2.94 6.07 -12.99
N ILE A 65 -1.72 5.54 -12.98
CA ILE A 65 -0.65 6.09 -12.14
C ILE A 65 -0.29 7.53 -12.49
N ALA A 66 -0.60 8.05 -13.68
CA ALA A 66 -0.31 9.43 -14.06
C ALA A 66 -1.49 10.37 -13.81
N TYR A 67 -2.72 9.90 -14.05
CA TYR A 67 -3.92 10.76 -14.14
C TYR A 67 -5.02 10.52 -13.11
N ASP A 68 -4.98 9.42 -12.34
CA ASP A 68 -5.91 9.28 -11.21
C ASP A 68 -5.64 10.36 -10.15
N GLU A 69 -6.72 10.85 -9.55
CA GLU A 69 -6.63 11.84 -8.47
C GLU A 69 -5.93 11.25 -7.24
N ILE A 70 -5.03 12.03 -6.66
CA ILE A 70 -4.42 11.73 -5.36
C ILE A 70 -4.77 12.82 -4.36
N LYS A 71 -4.97 12.43 -3.10
CA LYS A 71 -5.26 13.39 -2.04
C LYS A 71 -4.09 14.38 -1.92
N PRO A 72 -4.33 15.68 -1.73
CA PRO A 72 -3.26 16.68 -1.74
C PRO A 72 -2.11 16.41 -0.76
N HIS A 73 -2.40 15.83 0.40
CA HIS A 73 -1.39 15.50 1.41
C HIS A 73 -0.52 14.28 1.06
N HIS A 74 -0.90 13.51 0.05
CA HIS A 74 -0.08 12.44 -0.52
C HIS A 74 0.73 12.89 -1.74
N TYR A 75 0.43 14.05 -2.32
CA TYR A 75 1.12 14.53 -3.51
C TYR A 75 2.56 14.93 -3.20
N LYS A 76 3.48 14.41 -4.02
CA LYS A 76 4.87 14.84 -4.10
C LYS A 76 5.27 14.90 -5.57
N GLU A 77 5.80 16.02 -6.00
CA GLU A 77 6.21 16.22 -7.40
C GLU A 77 7.28 15.21 -7.83
N ALA A 78 8.22 14.88 -6.95
CA ALA A 78 9.25 13.86 -7.20
C ALA A 78 8.69 12.44 -7.40
N GLU A 79 7.45 12.17 -6.98
CA GLU A 79 6.75 10.89 -7.17
C GLU A 79 5.66 11.00 -8.25
N ASP A 80 5.68 12.05 -9.08
CA ASP A 80 4.68 12.28 -10.13
C ASP A 80 5.15 11.74 -11.50
N PRO A 81 4.53 10.67 -12.04
CA PRO A 81 4.93 10.10 -13.33
C PRO A 81 4.84 11.06 -14.51
N LYS A 82 4.06 12.14 -14.38
CA LYS A 82 3.96 13.20 -15.39
C LYS A 82 5.20 14.08 -15.48
N PHE A 83 6.04 14.09 -14.45
CA PHE A 83 7.26 14.90 -14.38
C PHE A 83 8.52 14.04 -14.31
N PHE A 84 8.42 12.80 -13.83
CA PHE A 84 9.55 11.89 -13.75
C PHE A 84 9.98 11.38 -15.14
N LYS A 85 11.28 11.48 -15.43
CA LYS A 85 11.94 10.80 -16.54
C LYS A 85 13.18 10.09 -16.06
N SER A 86 13.20 8.77 -16.24
CA SER A 86 14.33 7.91 -15.88
C SER A 86 15.56 8.28 -16.70
N GLN A 87 16.68 8.51 -16.03
CA GLN A 87 17.99 8.73 -16.64
C GLN A 87 18.61 7.41 -17.09
N LYS A 88 18.30 6.29 -16.43
CA LYS A 88 18.84 4.97 -16.78
C LYS A 88 18.16 4.34 -18.00
N THR A 89 16.85 4.57 -18.16
CA THR A 89 16.04 3.89 -19.18
C THR A 89 15.44 4.84 -20.22
N GLY A 90 15.42 6.15 -19.95
CA GLY A 90 14.78 7.15 -20.79
C GLY A 90 13.25 7.16 -20.70
N ARG A 91 12.64 6.30 -19.87
CA ARG A 91 11.18 6.19 -19.71
C ARG A 91 10.57 7.38 -18.98
N GLY A 92 9.35 7.72 -19.37
CA GLY A 92 8.67 8.92 -18.90
C GLY A 92 9.18 10.19 -19.59
N PRO A 93 8.57 11.35 -19.32
CA PRO A 93 7.34 11.50 -18.52
C PRO A 93 6.12 10.85 -19.18
N LEU A 94 5.17 10.40 -18.36
CA LEU A 94 3.92 9.83 -18.84
C LEU A 94 2.96 10.96 -19.25
N VAL A 95 2.46 10.86 -20.49
CA VAL A 95 1.48 11.79 -21.07
C VAL A 95 0.14 11.11 -21.31
N GLU A 96 -0.88 11.86 -21.72
CA GLU A 96 -2.20 11.29 -21.97
C GLU A 96 -2.12 10.20 -23.05
N GLY A 97 -2.81 9.07 -22.81
CA GLY A 97 -2.71 7.90 -23.69
C GLY A 97 -1.39 7.11 -23.57
N TRP A 98 -0.60 7.32 -22.51
CA TRP A 98 0.68 6.61 -22.31
C TRP A 98 0.55 5.08 -22.38
N ARG A 99 -0.59 4.52 -21.94
CA ARG A 99 -0.87 3.07 -21.95
C ARG A 99 -0.83 2.45 -23.35
N GLU A 100 -1.10 3.23 -24.39
CA GLU A 100 -1.11 2.75 -25.78
C GLU A 100 0.19 3.06 -26.54
N THR A 101 1.00 3.97 -26.00
CA THR A 101 2.14 4.56 -26.72
C THR A 101 3.50 4.14 -26.16
N HIS A 102 3.55 3.71 -24.90
CA HIS A 102 4.81 3.33 -24.24
C HIS A 102 5.09 1.83 -24.37
N GLN A 103 6.36 1.50 -24.62
CA GLN A 103 6.85 0.13 -24.63
C GLN A 103 8.24 0.03 -23.96
N PRO A 104 8.58 -1.11 -23.34
CA PRO A 104 7.67 -2.22 -23.07
C PRO A 104 6.62 -1.82 -22.03
N ILE A 105 5.57 -2.63 -21.90
CA ILE A 105 4.43 -2.39 -21.04
C ILE A 105 3.94 -3.72 -20.46
N MET A 106 3.51 -3.76 -19.21
CA MET A 106 2.87 -4.93 -18.62
C MET A 106 1.72 -4.54 -17.71
N CYS A 107 0.75 -5.41 -17.48
CA CYS A 107 -0.38 -5.20 -16.61
C CYS A 107 -0.36 -6.22 -15.47
N CYS A 108 -0.52 -5.73 -14.25
CA CYS A 108 -0.65 -6.48 -13.02
C CYS A 108 -2.09 -6.38 -12.58
N TYR A 109 -2.77 -7.50 -12.73
CA TYR A 109 -4.17 -7.68 -12.47
C TYR A 109 -4.33 -8.11 -11.02
N LYS A 110 -4.93 -7.24 -10.19
CA LYS A 110 -5.22 -7.53 -8.79
C LYS A 110 -6.72 -7.75 -8.57
N ALA A 111 -7.07 -8.95 -8.13
CA ALA A 111 -8.39 -9.26 -7.59
C ALA A 111 -8.35 -9.11 -6.07
N VAL A 112 -9.10 -8.16 -5.55
CA VAL A 112 -9.16 -7.86 -4.12
C VAL A 112 -10.53 -8.26 -3.60
N SER A 113 -10.55 -9.24 -2.71
CA SER A 113 -11.74 -9.65 -1.96
C SER A 113 -11.58 -9.20 -0.52
N VAL A 114 -12.58 -8.49 -0.01
CA VAL A 114 -12.67 -8.11 1.40
C VAL A 114 -13.90 -8.79 1.97
N LYS A 115 -13.72 -9.47 3.08
CA LYS A 115 -14.78 -10.17 3.80
C LYS A 115 -14.85 -9.63 5.21
N PHE A 116 -16.02 -9.13 5.61
CA PHE A 116 -16.27 -8.61 6.94
C PHE A 116 -17.68 -8.95 7.43
N GLU A 117 -17.85 -10.11 8.04
CA GLU A 117 -19.16 -10.64 8.47
C GLU A 117 -19.63 -10.06 9.82
N VAL A 118 -19.70 -8.73 9.95
CA VAL A 118 -20.24 -8.07 11.15
C VAL A 118 -21.56 -7.38 10.82
N TRP A 119 -22.60 -7.76 11.57
CA TRP A 119 -23.95 -7.25 11.36
C TRP A 119 -24.01 -5.72 11.46
N GLY A 120 -24.65 -5.08 10.48
CA GLY A 120 -24.84 -3.63 10.42
C GLY A 120 -23.63 -2.82 9.96
N LEU A 121 -22.46 -3.45 9.77
CA LEU A 121 -21.22 -2.75 9.37
C LEU A 121 -20.53 -3.34 8.13
N GLN A 122 -20.95 -4.53 7.66
CA GLN A 122 -20.34 -5.25 6.54
C GLN A 122 -20.00 -4.35 5.34
N THR A 123 -21.01 -3.86 4.63
CA THR A 123 -20.85 -3.09 3.39
C THR A 123 -19.94 -1.88 3.58
N LYS A 124 -20.20 -1.08 4.63
CA LYS A 124 -19.44 0.15 4.90
C LYS A 124 -17.96 -0.12 5.13
N VAL A 125 -17.61 -1.20 5.84
CA VAL A 125 -16.21 -1.55 6.12
C VAL A 125 -15.56 -2.18 4.89
N GLU A 126 -16.25 -3.05 4.17
CA GLU A 126 -15.74 -3.65 2.94
C GLU A 126 -15.42 -2.58 1.89
N GLU A 127 -16.34 -1.65 1.64
CA GLU A 127 -16.14 -0.50 0.75
C GLU A 127 -14.97 0.40 1.20
N TYR A 128 -14.89 0.70 2.50
CA TYR A 128 -13.79 1.49 3.05
C TYR A 128 -12.43 0.83 2.81
N VAL A 129 -12.33 -0.47 3.08
CA VAL A 129 -11.09 -1.23 2.89
C VAL A 129 -10.74 -1.34 1.40
N GLN A 130 -11.71 -1.55 0.51
CA GLN A 130 -11.47 -1.52 -0.93
C GLN A 130 -10.90 -0.17 -1.39
N GLY A 131 -11.49 0.95 -0.92
CA GLY A 131 -10.98 2.30 -1.19
C GLY A 131 -9.57 2.54 -0.66
N ALA A 132 -9.29 2.08 0.57
CA ALA A 132 -7.95 2.17 1.17
C ALA A 132 -6.92 1.34 0.39
N ILE A 133 -7.27 0.13 -0.03
CA ILE A 133 -6.41 -0.71 -0.86
C ILE A 133 -6.15 -0.03 -2.19
N ARG A 134 -7.18 0.49 -2.88
CA ARG A 134 -7.04 1.25 -4.12
C ARG A 134 -6.04 2.42 -3.98
N GLU A 135 -6.13 3.19 -2.90
CA GLU A 135 -5.23 4.31 -2.62
C GLU A 135 -3.77 3.87 -2.40
N ILE A 136 -3.55 2.84 -1.56
CA ILE A 136 -2.21 2.26 -1.33
C ILE A 136 -1.62 1.77 -2.66
N LEU A 137 -2.45 1.09 -3.45
CA LEU A 137 -2.13 0.54 -4.75
C LEU A 137 -1.69 1.66 -5.72
N LEU A 138 -2.47 2.74 -5.85
CA LEU A 138 -2.13 3.88 -6.71
C LEU A 138 -0.82 4.55 -6.27
N LEU A 139 -0.69 4.90 -4.99
CA LEU A 139 0.48 5.60 -4.46
C LEU A 139 1.76 4.75 -4.60
N GLY A 140 1.69 3.46 -4.26
CA GLY A 140 2.83 2.56 -4.34
C GLY A 140 3.39 2.40 -5.76
N HIS A 141 2.53 2.42 -6.79
CA HIS A 141 3.01 2.28 -8.17
C HIS A 141 3.48 3.59 -8.80
N ARG A 142 2.94 4.73 -8.35
CA ARG A 142 3.54 6.03 -8.64
C ARG A 142 4.98 6.09 -8.12
N GLN A 143 5.19 5.65 -6.89
CA GLN A 143 6.52 5.53 -6.27
C GLN A 143 7.41 4.55 -7.03
N ALA A 144 6.93 3.34 -7.32
CA ALA A 144 7.70 2.35 -8.07
C ALA A 144 8.18 2.88 -9.43
N PHE A 145 7.32 3.62 -10.15
CA PHE A 145 7.69 4.26 -11.42
C PHE A 145 8.70 5.39 -11.22
N ALA A 146 8.45 6.29 -10.27
CA ALA A 146 9.31 7.45 -10.01
C ALA A 146 10.68 7.08 -9.40
N TRP A 147 10.78 5.92 -8.76
CA TRP A 147 12.03 5.40 -8.19
C TRP A 147 12.69 4.37 -9.11
N MET A 148 12.28 4.29 -10.38
CA MET A 148 12.82 3.33 -11.35
C MET A 148 14.33 3.34 -11.41
N ASP A 149 14.94 4.53 -11.38
CA ASP A 149 16.38 4.65 -11.44
C ASP A 149 17.08 4.05 -10.22
N ASP A 150 16.42 3.95 -9.06
CA ASP A 150 17.04 3.39 -7.86
C ASP A 150 17.15 1.86 -7.96
N TRP A 151 16.11 1.20 -8.46
CA TRP A 151 16.04 -0.26 -8.49
C TRP A 151 16.41 -0.90 -9.83
N PHE A 152 16.43 -0.17 -10.95
CA PHE A 152 16.57 -0.76 -12.31
C PHE A 152 17.81 -1.65 -12.51
N ASN A 153 18.94 -1.31 -11.87
CA ASN A 153 20.19 -2.07 -11.98
C ASN A 153 20.50 -2.94 -10.75
N MET A 154 19.55 -3.09 -9.82
CA MET A 154 19.76 -3.93 -8.64
C MET A 154 19.73 -5.40 -9.03
N THR A 155 20.72 -6.14 -8.55
CA THR A 155 20.70 -7.61 -8.55
C THR A 155 19.82 -8.13 -7.41
N ILE A 156 19.47 -9.42 -7.45
CA ILE A 156 18.75 -10.03 -6.33
C ILE A 156 19.59 -10.02 -5.05
N GLU A 157 20.92 -10.08 -5.16
CA GLU A 157 21.85 -9.91 -4.05
C GLU A 157 21.75 -8.50 -3.45
N ASP A 158 21.70 -7.46 -4.28
CA ASP A 158 21.53 -6.07 -3.82
C ASP A 158 20.18 -5.89 -3.10
N VAL A 159 19.11 -6.50 -3.63
CA VAL A 159 17.78 -6.49 -2.98
C VAL A 159 17.84 -7.16 -1.61
N ARG A 160 18.48 -8.33 -1.50
CA ARG A 160 18.63 -9.05 -0.22
C ARG A 160 19.47 -8.29 0.80
N GLU A 161 20.50 -7.59 0.36
CA GLU A 161 21.30 -6.71 1.22
C GLU A 161 20.44 -5.57 1.74
N TYR A 162 19.73 -4.91 0.83
CA TYR A 162 18.85 -3.80 1.13
C TYR A 162 17.76 -4.18 2.15
N GLU A 163 17.09 -5.32 1.94
CA GLU A 163 16.10 -5.85 2.87
C GLU A 163 16.68 -6.07 4.27
N ARG A 164 17.90 -6.61 4.36
CA ARG A 164 18.58 -6.86 5.63
C ARG A 164 18.90 -5.57 6.37
N GLU A 165 19.43 -4.56 5.66
CA GLU A 165 19.69 -3.24 6.23
C GLU A 165 18.41 -2.58 6.74
N MET A 166 17.33 -2.65 5.96
CA MET A 166 16.05 -2.06 6.34
C MET A 166 15.40 -2.75 7.52
N GLN A 167 15.49 -4.08 7.57
CA GLN A 167 15.03 -4.85 8.71
C GLN A 167 15.80 -4.46 9.97
N ALA A 168 17.13 -4.31 9.87
CA ALA A 168 17.96 -3.88 10.99
C ALA A 168 17.61 -2.45 11.48
N LYS A 169 17.51 -1.49 10.56
CA LYS A 169 17.12 -0.10 10.87
C LYS A 169 15.72 -0.03 11.51
N THR A 170 14.77 -0.81 11.00
CA THR A 170 13.40 -0.89 11.57
C THR A 170 13.43 -1.44 12.99
N ASN A 171 14.19 -2.51 13.23
CA ASN A 171 14.33 -3.11 14.56
C ASN A 171 14.95 -2.14 15.58
N ILE A 172 15.94 -1.34 15.16
CA ILE A 172 16.56 -0.31 16.02
C ILE A 172 15.53 0.76 16.39
N LYS A 173 14.76 1.26 15.42
CA LYS A 173 13.74 2.30 15.64
C LYS A 173 12.59 1.83 16.53
N LEU A 174 12.18 0.57 16.40
CA LEU A 174 11.17 -0.02 17.28
C LEU A 174 11.67 -0.14 18.72
N LYS A 175 12.91 -0.62 18.92
CA LYS A 175 13.52 -0.69 20.25
C LYS A 175 13.61 0.68 20.92
N SER A 176 14.12 1.69 20.21
CA SER A 176 14.21 3.04 20.78
C SER A 176 12.85 3.65 21.09
N THR A 177 11.83 3.35 20.27
CA THR A 177 10.45 3.78 20.55
C THR A 177 9.91 3.11 21.82
N ILE A 178 10.13 1.80 21.99
CA ILE A 178 9.70 1.06 23.19
C ILE A 178 10.41 1.62 24.44
N GLU A 179 11.73 1.79 24.39
CA GLU A 179 12.52 2.35 25.49
C GLU A 179 12.07 3.77 25.87
N SER A 180 11.70 4.60 24.90
CA SER A 180 11.16 5.94 25.16
C SER A 180 9.76 5.94 25.80
N VAL A 181 8.94 4.92 25.52
CA VAL A 181 7.60 4.76 26.10
C VAL A 181 7.67 4.14 27.50
N GLU A 182 8.64 3.26 27.76
CA GLU A 182 8.86 2.67 29.07
C GLU A 182 9.50 3.67 30.05
N GLY A 183 10.50 4.44 29.61
CA GLY A 183 11.15 5.48 30.43
C GLY A 183 10.25 6.68 30.78
N SER A 184 9.13 6.86 30.08
CA SER A 184 8.14 7.92 30.41
C SER A 184 7.04 7.46 31.37
N ASN A 185 6.97 6.17 31.69
CA ASN A 185 6.01 5.61 32.67
C ASN A 185 6.57 5.50 34.10
N GLU A 186 7.88 5.66 34.32
CA GLU A 186 8.49 5.56 35.66
C GLU A 186 8.32 6.82 36.54
N ASP A 187 7.94 7.97 35.98
CA ASP A 187 7.84 9.24 36.72
C ASP A 187 6.45 9.55 37.33
N LYS A 188 5.52 8.58 37.40
CA LYS A 188 4.18 8.79 38.00
C LYS A 188 3.72 7.69 38.93
N ASN A 189 4.52 7.34 39.95
CA ASN A 189 3.96 6.59 41.06
C ASN A 189 4.57 6.93 42.44
N SER A 190 4.07 8.01 43.04
CA SER A 190 3.99 8.14 44.50
C SER A 190 2.70 8.86 44.88
N ASP A 191 1.64 8.12 45.19
CA ASP A 191 1.04 8.12 46.54
C ASP A 191 -0.10 7.08 46.63
N SER A 192 -0.15 6.37 47.75
CA SER A 192 -1.10 5.29 48.03
C SER A 192 -2.45 5.82 48.54
N SER A 193 -3.58 5.23 48.10
CA SER A 193 -4.48 4.43 48.97
C SER A 193 -5.96 4.31 48.50
N LYS A 194 -6.45 3.06 48.56
CA LYS A 194 -7.85 2.56 48.72
C LYS A 194 -8.70 2.27 47.46
N PRO A 195 -9.49 1.16 47.42
CA PRO A 195 -10.15 0.68 46.21
C PRO A 195 -11.55 1.28 46.01
N GLN A 196 -11.84 1.72 44.78
CA GLN A 196 -13.20 2.03 44.32
C GLN A 196 -13.46 1.42 42.93
N THR A 197 -14.71 0.97 42.76
CA THR A 197 -15.31 0.30 41.59
C THR A 197 -15.18 1.07 40.27
N PRO A 198 -15.14 0.38 39.11
CA PRO A 198 -14.89 1.03 37.83
C PRO A 198 -16.10 1.85 37.36
N LYS A 199 -15.88 3.16 37.16
CA LYS A 199 -16.78 4.07 36.42
C LYS A 199 -16.40 4.08 34.95
N SER A 200 -17.42 4.10 34.07
CA SER A 200 -17.30 4.12 32.62
C SER A 200 -16.40 5.26 32.09
N PRO A 201 -15.67 5.06 30.97
CA PRO A 201 -14.80 6.09 30.41
C PRO A 201 -15.62 7.26 29.84
N LYS A 202 -15.26 8.49 30.23
CA LYS A 202 -15.70 9.72 29.55
C LYS A 202 -14.71 10.07 28.44
N THR A 203 -15.26 10.42 27.28
CA THR A 203 -14.56 10.89 26.07
C THR A 203 -13.75 12.17 26.34
N PRO A 204 -12.46 12.26 25.95
CA PRO A 204 -11.73 13.52 26.00
C PRO A 204 -12.08 14.43 24.81
N LYS A 205 -12.40 15.69 25.11
CA LYS A 205 -12.47 16.81 24.14
C LYS A 205 -11.09 17.07 23.53
N SER A 206 -11.04 17.32 22.22
CA SER A 206 -9.83 17.77 21.54
C SER A 206 -9.50 19.21 21.90
N THR A 207 -8.25 19.44 22.31
CA THR A 207 -7.61 20.76 22.34
C THR A 207 -6.54 20.79 21.27
N THR A 208 -6.67 21.80 20.41
CA THR A 208 -5.81 22.16 19.29
C THR A 208 -4.38 22.49 19.73
N SER A 209 -3.39 21.80 19.15
CA SER A 209 -2.04 22.34 18.95
C SER A 209 -1.32 21.53 17.87
N THR A 210 -1.09 22.16 16.72
CA THR A 210 -0.39 21.63 15.55
C THR A 210 1.12 21.54 15.80
N PRO A 211 1.79 20.40 15.53
CA PRO A 211 3.20 20.37 15.21
C PRO A 211 3.42 20.17 13.70
N THR A 212 4.50 20.78 13.24
CA THR A 212 5.00 20.97 11.88
C THR A 212 5.07 19.71 11.02
N ALA A 213 4.76 19.89 9.74
CA ALA A 213 4.72 18.86 8.70
C ALA A 213 6.11 18.64 8.09
N GLU A 214 6.89 17.72 8.67
CA GLU A 214 8.00 17.09 7.97
C GLU A 214 7.89 15.57 8.13
N GLY A 215 7.93 14.84 7.00
CA GLY A 215 8.39 13.45 6.97
C GLY A 215 7.40 12.31 7.20
N ARG A 216 6.12 12.41 6.79
CA ARG A 216 5.22 11.24 6.74
C ARG A 216 5.08 10.71 5.31
N SER A 217 6.14 10.04 4.83
CA SER A 217 6.01 9.10 3.71
C SER A 217 5.49 7.77 4.24
N TRP A 218 4.53 7.16 3.55
CA TRP A 218 3.96 5.84 3.92
C TRP A 218 5.02 4.73 3.89
N PHE A 219 6.04 4.93 3.05
CA PHE A 219 7.27 4.17 3.04
C PHE A 219 8.41 5.19 2.96
N ASN A 220 9.21 5.31 4.02
CA ASN A 220 10.36 6.22 4.02
C ASN A 220 11.58 5.44 3.53
N TRP A 221 11.93 5.61 2.25
CA TRP A 221 13.11 5.00 1.62
C TRP A 221 14.32 5.95 1.63
N SER A 222 14.39 6.86 2.61
CA SER A 222 15.45 7.86 2.78
C SER A 222 15.92 7.87 4.24
#